data_AF-A0A0A2L6I2-F1
#
_entry.id   AF-A0A0A2L6I2-F1
#
_cell.length_a   1.000
_cell.length_b   1.000
_cell.length_c   1.000
_cell.angle_alpha   90.00
_cell.angle_beta   90.00
_cell.angle_gamma   90.00
#
_symmetry.space_group_name_H-M   'P 1'
#
loop_
_entity.id
_entity.type
_entity.pdbx_description
1 polymer ?
#
loop_
_entity_poly.entity_id
_entity_poly.type
_entity_poly.pdbx_seq_one_letter_code
_entity_poly.pdbx_strand_id
1 'polypeptide(L)'
;MPSSQSKEKTSELMETLGLAPSQVEHLLMGLLCMEKRKLDWKKLGELCNVTPSSARTVYTKARRNLEKWDEERIAKAAKTEEAEKDEVDAEGDDEADEAADAQDTEN
;
A
#
# COMPACT_ATOMS: atom_id res chain seq x y z
N MET A 1 -22.58 -25.47 -0.27
CA MET A 1 -22.12 -24.74 -1.47
C MET A 1 -21.34 -23.52 -0.98
N PRO A 2 -20.00 -23.48 -1.08
CA PRO A 2 -19.29 -22.24 -0.81
C PRO A 2 -19.75 -21.19 -1.84
N SER A 3 -20.23 -20.04 -1.37
CA SER A 3 -20.82 -18.98 -2.21
C SER A 3 -19.77 -18.41 -3.16
N SER A 4 -20.09 -18.28 -4.46
CA SER A 4 -19.19 -17.72 -5.48
C SER A 4 -18.60 -16.35 -5.11
N GLN A 5 -19.33 -15.55 -4.30
CA GLN A 5 -18.87 -14.26 -3.80
C GLN A 5 -17.56 -14.31 -3.00
N SER A 6 -17.23 -15.41 -2.32
CA SER A 6 -15.97 -15.49 -1.55
C SER A 6 -14.75 -15.76 -2.44
N LYS A 7 -14.95 -16.44 -3.58
CA LYS A 7 -13.87 -16.68 -4.55
C LYS A 7 -13.50 -15.42 -5.31
N GLU A 8 -14.48 -14.63 -5.73
CA GLU A 8 -14.26 -13.36 -6.43
C GLU A 8 -13.42 -12.39 -5.60
N LYS A 9 -13.81 -12.14 -4.34
CA LYS A 9 -13.07 -11.24 -3.44
C LYS A 9 -11.63 -11.68 -3.21
N THR A 10 -11.39 -12.99 -3.14
CA THR A 10 -10.04 -13.51 -2.95
C THR A 10 -9.20 -13.33 -4.20
N SER A 11 -9.78 -13.52 -5.39
CA SER A 11 -9.09 -13.28 -6.66
C SER A 11 -8.72 -11.81 -6.83
N GLU A 12 -9.67 -10.91 -6.58
CA GLU A 12 -9.47 -9.46 -6.66
C GLU A 12 -8.38 -8.97 -5.71
N LEU A 13 -8.33 -9.52 -4.49
CA LEU A 13 -7.28 -9.24 -3.53
C LEU A 13 -5.92 -9.77 -4.01
N MET A 14 -5.85 -10.98 -4.57
CA MET A 14 -4.60 -11.52 -5.12
C MET A 14 -4.09 -10.68 -6.30
N GLU A 15 -4.97 -10.21 -7.17
CA GLU A 15 -4.64 -9.31 -8.28
C GLU A 15 -4.12 -7.96 -7.77
N THR A 16 -4.81 -7.38 -6.78
CA THR A 16 -4.39 -6.12 -6.14
C THR A 16 -3.01 -6.23 -5.51
N LEU A 17 -2.71 -7.38 -4.89
CA LEU A 17 -1.41 -7.65 -4.28
C LEU A 17 -0.32 -8.07 -5.29
N GLY A 18 -0.69 -8.31 -6.55
CA GLY A 18 0.24 -8.82 -7.57
C GLY A 18 0.81 -10.20 -7.22
N LEU A 19 0.02 -11.05 -6.57
CA LEU A 19 0.44 -12.39 -6.12
C LEU A 19 -0.30 -13.49 -6.87
N ALA A 20 0.44 -14.48 -7.34
CA ALA A 20 -0.13 -15.73 -7.84
C ALA A 20 -0.63 -16.61 -6.67
N PRO A 21 -1.61 -17.50 -6.88
CA PRO A 21 -2.10 -18.40 -5.83
C PRO A 21 -0.99 -19.23 -5.17
N SER A 22 -0.04 -19.74 -5.96
CA SER A 22 1.11 -20.49 -5.45
C SER A 22 2.03 -19.63 -4.58
N GLN A 23 2.17 -18.34 -4.88
CA GLN A 23 2.95 -17.42 -4.06
C GLN A 23 2.29 -17.18 -2.70
N VAL A 24 0.96 -17.02 -2.68
CA VAL A 24 0.18 -16.90 -1.44
C VAL A 24 0.35 -18.16 -0.58
N GLU A 25 0.24 -19.34 -1.20
CA GLU A 25 0.47 -20.62 -0.51
C GLU A 25 1.87 -20.69 0.12
N HIS A 26 2.92 -20.34 -0.62
CA HIS A 26 4.29 -20.33 -0.08
C HIS A 26 4.46 -19.34 1.08
N LEU A 27 3.85 -18.15 1.00
CA LEU A 27 3.88 -17.17 2.09
C LEU A 27 3.22 -17.72 3.35
N LEU A 28 2.02 -18.29 3.24
CA LEU A 28 1.27 -18.86 4.36
C LEU A 28 1.99 -20.05 4.99
N MET A 29 2.45 -21.00 4.17
CA MET A 29 3.20 -22.16 4.66
C MET A 29 4.55 -21.76 5.28
N GLY A 30 5.16 -20.68 4.77
CA GLY A 30 6.40 -20.13 5.33
C GLY A 30 6.25 -19.70 6.80
N LEU A 31 5.07 -19.21 7.21
CA LEU A 31 4.83 -18.84 8.62
C LEU A 31 4.97 -20.05 9.57
N LEU A 32 4.58 -21.24 9.12
CA LEU A 32 4.70 -22.50 9.87
C LEU A 32 6.12 -23.08 9.85
N CYS A 33 6.97 -22.55 8.98
CA CYS A 33 8.37 -22.96 8.81
C CYS A 33 9.35 -21.99 9.46
N MET A 34 8.89 -20.95 10.16
CA MET A 34 9.77 -20.04 10.87
C MET A 34 10.23 -20.61 12.23
N GLU A 35 11.54 -20.70 12.42
CA GLU A 35 12.18 -21.01 13.69
C GLU A 35 13.15 -19.89 14.06
N LYS A 36 12.94 -19.25 15.22
CA LYS A 36 13.82 -18.16 15.73
C LYS A 36 14.13 -17.09 14.67
N ARG A 37 13.11 -16.68 13.90
CA ARG A 37 13.15 -15.71 12.78
C ARG A 37 13.89 -16.17 11.51
N LYS A 38 14.27 -17.45 11.41
CA LYS A 38 14.82 -18.03 10.18
C LYS A 38 13.79 -18.96 9.56
N LEU A 39 13.65 -18.90 8.24
CA LEU A 39 12.79 -19.81 7.51
C LEU A 39 13.52 -21.13 7.26
N ASP A 40 12.91 -22.25 7.65
CA ASP A 40 13.36 -23.58 7.25
C ASP A 40 12.89 -23.86 5.81
N TRP A 41 13.83 -23.68 4.87
CA TRP A 41 13.59 -23.91 3.44
C TRP A 41 13.33 -25.37 3.11
N LYS A 42 13.86 -26.31 3.91
CA LYS A 42 13.66 -27.73 3.69
C LYS A 42 12.21 -28.09 4.03
N LYS A 43 11.77 -27.70 5.22
CA LYS A 43 10.38 -27.88 5.67
C LYS A 43 9.38 -27.20 4.75
N LEU A 44 9.67 -26.00 4.25
CA LEU A 44 8.80 -25.31 3.30
C LEU A 44 8.71 -26.05 1.96
N GLY A 45 9.85 -26.55 1.44
CA GLY A 45 9.85 -27.37 0.23
C GLY A 45 8.99 -28.62 0.37
N GLU A 46 9.09 -29.29 1.52
CA GLU A 46 8.26 -30.47 1.84
C GLU A 46 6.76 -30.12 1.91
N LEU A 47 6.38 -29.04 2.60
CA LEU A 47 4.97 -28.62 2.69
C LEU A 47 4.37 -28.23 1.34
N CYS A 48 5.15 -27.56 0.49
CA CYS A 48 4.69 -27.10 -0.83
C CYS A 48 4.96 -28.12 -1.95
N ASN A 49 5.46 -29.33 -1.64
CA ASN A 49 5.82 -30.38 -2.62
C ASN A 49 6.77 -29.89 -3.73
N VAL A 50 7.78 -29.08 -3.38
CA VAL A 50 8.80 -28.57 -4.30
C VAL A 50 10.20 -28.70 -3.71
N THR A 51 11.24 -28.47 -4.53
CA THR A 51 12.61 -28.42 -4.00
C THR A 51 12.80 -27.21 -3.06
N PRO A 52 13.69 -27.29 -2.06
CA PRO A 52 13.97 -26.16 -1.16
C PRO A 52 14.41 -24.89 -1.90
N SER A 53 15.15 -25.04 -3.01
CA SER A 53 15.59 -23.93 -3.86
C SER A 53 14.42 -23.26 -4.59
N SER A 54 13.47 -24.07 -5.08
CA SER A 54 12.23 -23.56 -5.68
C SER A 54 11.39 -22.81 -4.65
N ALA A 55 11.15 -23.43 -3.49
CA ALA A 55 10.43 -22.82 -2.38
C ALA A 55 11.03 -21.46 -1.98
N ARG A 56 12.37 -21.40 -1.86
CA ARG A 56 13.08 -20.14 -1.59
C ARG A 56 12.81 -19.08 -2.64
N THR A 57 12.89 -19.46 -3.91
CA THR A 57 12.69 -18.54 -5.04
C THR A 57 11.27 -17.98 -5.04
N VAL A 58 10.27 -18.86 -4.96
CA VAL A 58 8.85 -18.48 -4.98
C VAL A 58 8.51 -17.61 -3.77
N TYR A 59 8.90 -18.03 -2.57
CA TYR A 59 8.67 -17.28 -1.33
C TYR A 59 9.31 -15.89 -1.37
N THR A 60 10.58 -15.79 -1.79
CA THR A 60 11.29 -14.51 -1.83
C THR A 60 10.66 -13.57 -2.85
N LYS A 61 10.26 -14.08 -4.02
CA LYS A 61 9.56 -13.29 -5.04
C LYS A 61 8.21 -12.80 -4.53
N ALA A 62 7.44 -13.68 -3.87
CA ALA A 62 6.15 -13.33 -3.27
C ALA A 62 6.31 -12.24 -2.20
N ARG A 63 7.32 -12.37 -1.34
CA ARG A 63 7.60 -11.39 -0.29
C ARG A 63 7.94 -10.02 -0.86
N ARG A 64 8.78 -9.96 -1.89
CA ARG A 64 9.13 -8.69 -2.58
C ARG A 64 7.92 -8.02 -3.23
N ASN A 65 7.01 -8.80 -3.83
CA ASN A 65 5.78 -8.23 -4.39
C ASN A 65 4.92 -7.60 -3.31
N LEU A 66 4.81 -8.27 -2.15
CA LEU A 66 4.06 -7.75 -1.01
C LEU A 66 4.70 -6.50 -0.40
N GLU A 67 6.02 -6.49 -0.23
CA GLU A 67 6.81 -5.33 0.21
C GLU A 67 6.56 -4.13 -0.72
N LYS A 68 6.68 -4.33 -2.04
CA LYS A 68 6.43 -3.29 -3.04
C LYS A 68 5.00 -2.74 -2.98
N TRP A 69 4.01 -3.63 -2.84
CA TRP A 69 2.62 -3.20 -2.71
C TRP A 69 2.39 -2.34 -1.46
N ASP A 70 3.02 -2.70 -0.34
CA ASP A 70 2.92 -1.93 0.89
C ASP A 70 3.59 -0.55 0.77
N GLU A 71 4.77 -0.49 0.15
CA GLU A 71 5.47 0.76 -0.18
C GLU A 71 4.60 1.68 -1.06
N GLU A 72 4.00 1.15 -2.12
CA GLU A 72 3.09 1.90 -3.00
C GLU A 72 1.83 2.37 -2.26
N ARG A 73 1.30 1.54 -1.36
CA ARG A 73 0.13 1.88 -0.54
C ARG A 73 0.44 3.02 0.43
N ILE A 74 1.58 2.97 1.11
CA ILE A 74 2.05 4.03 2.02
C ILE A 74 2.30 5.33 1.23
N ALA A 75 2.97 5.24 0.09
CA ALA A 75 3.26 6.40 -0.76
C ALA A 75 1.98 7.08 -1.29
N LYS A 76 0.94 6.29 -1.62
CA LYS A 76 -0.37 6.84 -2.01
C LYS A 76 -1.05 7.54 -0.84
N ALA A 77 -1.02 6.96 0.36
CA ALA A 77 -1.61 7.58 1.55
C ALA A 77 -0.94 8.92 1.90
N ALA A 78 0.40 8.99 1.85
CA ALA A 78 1.14 10.22 2.10
C ALA A 78 0.80 11.35 1.11
N LYS A 79 0.59 11.03 -0.18
CA LYS A 79 0.16 12.01 -1.19
C LYS A 79 -1.25 12.55 -0.94
N THR A 80 -2.13 11.77 -0.34
CA THR A 80 -3.47 12.22 0.04
C THR A 80 -3.40 13.17 1.24
N GLU A 81 -2.53 12.92 2.22
CA GLU A 81 -2.32 13.83 3.35
C GLU A 81 -1.63 15.15 2.95
N GLU A 82 -0.75 15.14 1.93
CA GLU A 82 -0.18 16.38 1.39
C GLU A 82 -1.22 17.24 0.66
N ALA A 83 -2.23 16.62 0.01
CA ALA A 83 -3.31 17.35 -0.63
C ALA A 83 -4.29 18.00 0.36
N GLU A 84 -4.44 17.47 1.58
CA GLU A 84 -5.28 18.07 2.63
C GLU A 84 -4.59 19.22 3.39
N LYS A 85 -3.29 19.44 3.20
CA LYS A 85 -2.55 20.56 3.84
C LYS A 85 -2.51 21.84 3.01
N ASP A 86 -2.92 21.80 1.75
CA ASP A 86 -2.99 22.97 0.87
C ASP A 86 -4.35 23.69 0.89
N GLU A 87 -5.34 23.19 1.66
CA GLU A 87 -6.68 23.81 1.77
C GLU A 87 -6.94 24.54 3.10
N VAL A 88 -5.89 24.91 3.86
CA VAL A 88 -6.04 25.74 5.07
C VAL A 88 -5.02 26.88 5.12
N ASP A 89 -4.96 27.71 4.07
CA ASP A 89 -4.52 29.11 4.21
C ASP A 89 -5.06 29.98 3.06
N ALA A 90 -6.39 30.16 3.03
CA ALA A 90 -7.04 31.17 2.21
C ALA A 90 -8.30 31.71 2.92
N GLU A 91 -8.19 32.01 4.22
CA GLU A 91 -9.11 32.93 4.89
C GLU A 91 -8.31 34.14 5.36
N GLY A 92 -8.39 35.24 4.59
CA GLY A 92 -7.85 36.53 5.00
C GLY A 92 -7.46 37.44 3.85
N ASP A 93 -8.41 37.80 2.99
CA ASP A 93 -8.30 39.02 2.18
C ASP A 93 -9.58 39.84 2.41
N ASP A 94 -9.63 40.46 3.58
CA ASP A 94 -10.52 41.59 3.90
C ASP A 94 -9.68 42.86 3.73
N GLU A 95 -9.64 43.40 2.51
CA GLU A 95 -9.35 44.82 2.29
C GLU A 95 -10.38 45.38 1.31
N ALA A 96 -11.44 45.94 1.89
CA ALA A 96 -12.31 46.89 1.22
C ALA A 96 -11.48 48.14 0.84
N ASP A 97 -11.31 48.31 -0.47
CA ASP A 97 -10.72 49.47 -1.15
C ASP A 97 -11.54 50.75 -0.87
N GLU A 98 -11.23 51.43 0.24
CA GLU A 98 -11.69 52.80 0.52
C GLU A 98 -10.74 53.80 -0.16
N ALA A 99 -10.98 54.05 -1.45
CA ALA A 99 -10.36 55.17 -2.17
C ALA A 99 -10.95 56.50 -1.66
N ALA A 100 -10.28 57.08 -0.66
CA ALA A 100 -10.50 58.45 -0.21
C ALA A 100 -9.83 59.45 -1.17
N ASP A 101 -10.62 60.06 -2.07
CA ASP A 101 -10.21 61.27 -2.78
C ASP A 101 -11.02 62.46 -2.23
N ALA A 102 -10.44 63.15 -1.26
CA ALA A 102 -10.86 64.47 -0.81
C ALA A 102 -9.72 65.44 -1.14
N GLN A 103 -9.81 66.09 -2.29
CA GLN A 103 -8.97 67.26 -2.58
C GLN A 103 -9.49 68.44 -1.75
N ASP A 104 -8.74 68.74 -0.70
CA ASP A 104 -8.88 69.93 0.11
C ASP A 104 -8.43 71.16 -0.68
N THR A 105 -9.23 72.22 -0.57
CA THR A 105 -9.06 73.52 -1.20
C THR A 105 -8.07 74.40 -0.43
N GLU A 106 -7.43 75.30 -1.20
CA GLU A 106 -7.02 76.66 -0.82
C GLU A 106 -5.60 76.87 -0.25
N ASN A 107 -4.78 77.58 -1.05
CA ASN A 107 -4.14 78.82 -0.65
C ASN A 107 -3.93 79.73 -1.87
#